data_AF-A0A2G5U729-F1
#
_entry.id   AF-A0A2G5U729-F1
#
_cell.length_a   1.000
_cell.length_b   1.000
_cell.length_c   1.000
_cell.angle_alpha   90.00
_cell.angle_beta   90.00
_cell.angle_gamma   90.00
#
_symmetry.space_group_name_H-M   'P 1'
#
loop_
_entity.id
_entity.type
_entity.pdbx_description
1 polymer ?
#
loop_
_entity_poly.entity_id
_entity_poly.type
_entity_poly.pdbx_seq_one_letter_code
_entity_poly.pdbx_strand_id
1 'polypeptide(L)'
;MATELFGDSIQWGGLTLITLLGQHRRFEVLDFCYHLHRVNKGDQKDEVINQIRLSKMVERIRRFQLLNNQIFIILTNQLNENNDDDYERVKEFAPPVHPNYANHARRQ
;
A
#
# COMPACT_ATOMS: atom_id res chain seq x y z
N MET A 1 12.37 -8.26 19.45
CA MET A 1 13.59 -7.59 18.96
C MET A 1 13.32 -6.27 18.28
N ALA A 2 12.84 -6.18 17.02
CA ALA A 2 12.69 -4.87 16.35
C ALA A 2 11.74 -3.90 17.09
N THR A 3 10.50 -4.32 17.38
CA THR A 3 9.55 -3.49 18.15
C THR A 3 10.01 -3.20 19.58
N GLU A 4 10.72 -4.13 20.22
CA GLU A 4 11.24 -3.91 21.59
C GLU A 4 12.37 -2.87 21.61
N LEU A 5 13.15 -2.78 20.54
CA LEU A 5 14.28 -1.86 20.44
C LEU A 5 13.88 -0.48 19.93
N PHE A 6 12.90 -0.41 19.03
CA PHE A 6 12.55 0.84 18.33
C PHE A 6 11.10 1.29 18.54
N GLY A 7 10.27 0.50 19.23
CA GLY A 7 8.83 0.74 19.32
C GLY A 7 8.19 0.84 17.94
N ASP A 8 7.35 1.87 17.77
CA ASP A 8 6.64 2.15 16.52
C ASP A 8 7.41 3.13 15.61
N SER A 9 8.58 3.62 16.03
CA SER A 9 9.31 4.67 15.30
C SER A 9 9.72 4.24 13.88
N ILE A 10 10.06 2.97 13.68
CA ILE A 10 10.39 2.42 12.36
C ILE A 10 9.17 2.49 11.43
N GLN A 11 8.00 2.12 11.94
CA GLN A 11 6.75 2.18 11.19
C GLN A 11 6.41 3.64 10.86
N TRP A 12 6.47 4.55 11.84
CA TRP A 12 6.25 5.97 11.60
C TRP A 12 7.21 6.52 10.52
N GLY A 13 8.50 6.22 10.60
CA GLY A 13 9.48 6.68 9.62
C GLY A 13 9.21 6.13 8.21
N GLY A 14 9.03 4.82 8.08
CA GLY A 14 8.79 4.18 6.79
C GLY A 14 7.48 4.60 6.13
N LEU A 15 6.39 4.66 6.91
CA LEU A 15 5.08 5.02 6.38
C LEU A 15 4.97 6.52 6.08
N THR A 16 5.72 7.36 6.78
CA THR A 16 5.85 8.79 6.42
C THR A 16 6.47 8.92 5.03
N LEU A 17 7.56 8.21 4.73
CA LEU A 17 8.16 8.23 3.39
C LEU A 17 7.19 7.72 2.32
N ILE A 18 6.49 6.61 2.56
CA ILE A 18 5.49 6.07 1.63
C ILE A 18 4.36 7.08 1.37
N THR A 19 3.91 7.79 2.41
CA THR A 19 2.82 8.77 2.30
C THR A 19 3.27 10.00 1.52
N LEU A 20 4.43 10.57 1.86
CA LEU A 20 4.98 11.75 1.19
C LEU A 20 5.29 11.52 -0.29
N LEU A 21 5.58 10.28 -0.68
CA LEU A 21 5.76 9.89 -2.09
C LEU A 21 4.43 9.59 -2.82
N GLY A 22 3.28 9.71 -2.16
CA GLY A 22 1.97 9.39 -2.73
C GLY A 22 1.75 7.90 -2.99
N GLN A 23 2.50 7.01 -2.33
CA GLN A 23 2.55 5.58 -2.65
C GLN A 23 1.68 4.69 -1.76
N HIS A 24 0.97 5.25 -0.77
CA HIS A 24 0.18 4.49 0.21
C HIS A 24 -0.80 3.49 -0.42
N ARG A 25 -1.57 3.89 -1.46
CA ARG A 25 -2.52 2.99 -2.14
C ARG A 25 -1.83 1.82 -2.83
N ARG A 26 -0.68 2.08 -3.47
CA ARG A 26 0.10 1.04 -4.16
C ARG A 26 0.72 0.07 -3.16
N PHE A 27 1.21 0.59 -2.03
CA PHE A 27 1.72 -0.22 -0.93
C PHE A 27 0.63 -1.16 -0.38
N GLU A 28 -0.58 -0.67 -0.11
CA GLU A 28 -1.68 -1.49 0.42
C GLU A 28 -2.06 -2.66 -0.51
N VAL A 29 -1.98 -2.45 -1.83
CA VAL A 29 -2.28 -3.49 -2.82
C VAL A 29 -1.13 -4.49 -2.99
N LEU A 30 0.11 -4.00 -3.06
CA LEU A 30 1.28 -4.74 -3.53
C LEU A 30 2.19 -5.28 -2.41
N ASP A 31 1.93 -4.96 -1.13
CA ASP A 31 2.74 -5.45 -0.02
C ASP A 31 2.71 -6.98 0.10
N PHE A 32 3.90 -7.58 0.17
CA PHE A 32 4.07 -9.03 0.21
C PHE A 32 3.45 -9.67 1.46
N CYS A 33 3.60 -9.03 2.61
CA CYS A 33 3.03 -9.53 3.86
C CYS A 33 1.50 -9.49 3.82
N TYR A 34 0.91 -8.41 3.30
CA TYR A 34 -0.54 -8.30 3.16
C TYR A 34 -1.07 -9.31 2.14
N HIS A 35 -0.33 -9.58 1.06
CA HIS A 35 -0.66 -10.65 0.13
C HIS A 35 -0.65 -12.03 0.82
N LEU A 36 0.42 -12.36 1.57
CA LEU A 36 0.51 -13.61 2.31
C LEU A 36 -0.64 -13.79 3.30
N HIS A 37 -1.00 -12.75 4.06
CA HIS A 37 -2.13 -12.78 4.98
C HIS A 37 -3.47 -13.01 4.25
N ARG A 38 -3.69 -12.37 3.10
CA ARG A 38 -4.90 -12.56 2.28
C ARG A 38 -5.03 -13.99 1.75
N VAL A 39 -3.94 -14.56 1.23
CA VAL A 39 -3.93 -15.95 0.73
C VAL A 39 -4.19 -16.93 1.87
N ASN A 40 -3.50 -16.75 3.00
CA ASN A 40 -3.68 -17.63 4.15
C ASN A 40 -5.09 -17.56 4.77
N LYS A 41 -5.75 -16.40 4.71
CA LYS A 41 -7.16 -16.28 5.12
C LYS A 41 -8.09 -17.14 4.26
N GLY A 42 -7.75 -17.35 3.00
CA GLY A 42 -8.52 -18.17 2.06
C GLY A 42 -8.26 -19.68 2.21
N ASP A 43 -7.01 -20.10 2.39
CA ASP A 43 -6.64 -21.52 2.45
C ASP A 43 -6.51 -22.10 3.87
N GLN A 44 -6.34 -21.25 4.88
CA GLN A 44 -6.20 -21.58 6.31
C GLN A 44 -5.09 -22.59 6.63
N LYS A 45 -4.08 -22.71 5.78
CA LYS A 45 -2.95 -23.62 6.04
C LYS A 45 -2.10 -23.13 7.22
N ASP A 46 -1.60 -24.05 8.03
CA ASP A 46 -0.61 -23.75 9.05
C ASP A 46 0.55 -24.74 9.00
N GLU A 47 1.61 -24.33 8.31
CA GLU A 47 2.83 -25.12 8.14
C GLU A 47 4.02 -24.43 8.81
N VAL A 48 5.07 -25.20 9.09
CA VAL A 48 6.35 -24.66 9.52
C VAL A 48 7.29 -24.64 8.32
N ILE A 49 7.56 -23.45 7.80
CA ILE A 49 8.42 -23.23 6.63
C ILE A 49 9.66 -22.49 7.11
N ASN A 50 10.85 -23.04 6.88
CA ASN A 50 12.12 -22.44 7.31
C ASN A 50 12.13 -22.05 8.81
N GLN A 51 11.64 -22.96 9.67
CA GLN A 51 11.50 -22.73 11.12
C GLN A 51 10.50 -21.62 11.52
N ILE A 52 9.74 -21.07 10.57
CA ILE A 52 8.70 -20.07 10.81
C ILE A 52 7.33 -20.75 10.75
N ARG A 53 6.57 -20.68 11.85
CA ARG A 53 5.18 -21.13 11.86
C ARG A 53 4.28 -20.10 11.17
N LEU A 54 3.56 -20.51 10.14
CA LEU A 54 2.76 -19.62 9.31
C LEU A 54 1.69 -18.89 10.12
N SER A 55 0.95 -19.57 11.01
CA SER A 55 -0.07 -18.95 11.87
C SER A 55 0.47 -17.78 12.71
N LYS A 56 1.66 -17.94 13.30
CA LYS A 56 2.32 -16.86 14.07
C LYS A 56 2.76 -15.71 13.18
N MET A 57 3.21 -16.00 11.97
CA MET A 57 3.62 -14.97 11.01
C MET A 57 2.43 -14.12 10.58
N VAL A 58 1.32 -14.75 10.16
CA VAL A 58 0.13 -14.03 9.69
C VAL A 58 -0.55 -13.24 10.81
N GLU A 59 -0.51 -13.74 12.05
CA GLU A 59 -0.98 -12.99 13.22
C GLU A 59 -0.17 -11.71 13.43
N ARG A 60 1.16 -11.80 13.33
CA ARG A 60 2.05 -10.63 13.43
C ARG A 60 1.80 -9.64 12.29
N ILE A 61 1.69 -10.13 11.06
CA ILE A 61 1.36 -9.30 9.89
C ILE A 61 0.06 -8.52 10.15
N ARG A 62 -0.98 -9.18 10.66
CA ARG A 62 -2.27 -8.53 10.96
C ARG A 62 -2.13 -7.40 11.97
N ARG A 63 -1.33 -7.57 13.02
CA ARG A 63 -1.06 -6.52 14.02
C ARG A 63 -0.35 -5.32 13.40
N PHE A 64 0.69 -5.55 12.60
CA PHE A 64 1.37 -4.46 11.88
C PHE A 64 0.46 -3.78 10.84
N GLN A 65 -0.41 -4.52 10.18
CA GLN A 65 -1.38 -3.94 9.25
C GLN A 65 -2.33 -2.97 9.95
N LEU A 66 -2.81 -3.30 11.16
CA LEU A 66 -3.65 -2.40 11.94
C LEU A 66 -2.90 -1.12 12.34
N LEU A 67 -1.67 -1.25 12.84
CA LEU A 67 -0.82 -0.11 13.18
C LEU A 67 -0.55 0.78 11.95
N ASN A 68 -0.19 0.16 10.83
CA ASN A 68 0.10 0.89 9.59
C ASN A 68 -1.12 1.69 9.12
N ASN A 69 -2.31 1.09 9.17
CA ASN A 69 -3.55 1.77 8.79
C ASN A 69 -3.83 2.98 9.70
N GLN A 70 -3.60 2.86 11.01
CA GLN A 70 -3.74 3.98 11.93
C GLN A 70 -2.77 5.11 11.59
N ILE A 71 -1.50 4.79 11.34
CA ILE A 71 -0.48 5.77 10.95
C ILE A 71 -0.85 6.46 9.63
N PHE A 72 -1.26 5.71 8.61
CA PHE A 72 -1.68 6.28 7.32
C PHE A 72 -2.85 7.25 7.46
N ILE A 73 -3.85 6.92 8.30
CA ILE A 73 -4.98 7.82 8.56
C ILE A 73 -4.48 9.12 9.20
N ILE A 74 -3.63 9.03 10.22
CA ILE A 74 -3.09 10.21 10.90
C ILE A 74 -2.29 11.08 9.93
N LEU A 75 -1.36 10.49 9.18
CA LEU A 75 -0.53 11.21 8.22
C LEU A 75 -1.37 11.88 7.12
N THR A 76 -2.36 11.16 6.58
CA THR A 76 -3.24 11.69 5.54
C THR A 76 -4.05 12.88 6.05
N ASN A 77 -4.60 12.79 7.27
CA ASN A 77 -5.35 13.89 7.87
C ASN A 77 -4.46 15.12 8.07
N GLN A 78 -3.27 14.94 8.63
CA GLN A 78 -2.35 16.05 8.91
C GLN A 78 -1.79 16.71 7.64
N LEU A 79 -1.59 15.94 6.57
CA LEU A 79 -1.09 16.47 5.30
C LEU A 79 -2.18 17.12 4.46
N ASN A 80 -3.43 16.70 4.60
CA ASN A 80 -4.56 17.23 3.82
C ASN A 80 -5.17 18.51 4.41
N GLU A 81 -4.90 18.86 5.68
CA GLU A 81 -5.43 20.05 6.35
C GLU A 81 -5.07 21.40 5.66
N ASN A 82 -4.11 21.42 4.72
CA ASN A 82 -3.64 22.63 4.05
C ASN A 82 -3.80 22.64 2.51
N ASN A 83 -4.45 21.63 1.91
CA ASN A 83 -4.55 21.48 0.45
C ASN A 83 -5.97 21.80 -0.05
N ASP A 84 -6.37 23.07 0.00
CA ASP A 84 -7.65 23.53 -0.57
C ASP A 84 -7.61 23.72 -2.11
N ASP A 85 -6.43 23.65 -2.74
CA ASP A 85 -6.22 24.10 -4.13
C ASP A 85 -5.77 23.02 -5.14
N ASP A 86 -5.67 21.74 -4.75
CA ASP A 86 -5.09 20.72 -5.65
C ASP A 86 -6.16 19.99 -6.47
N TYR A 87 -6.55 20.60 -7.59
CA TYR A 87 -7.08 19.83 -8.72
C TYR A 87 -5.93 18.98 -9.28
N GLU A 88 -5.63 17.84 -8.65
CA GLU A 88 -4.67 16.86 -9.17
C GLU A 88 -5.04 16.59 -10.63
N ARG A 89 -4.16 16.94 -11.56
CA ARG A 89 -4.32 16.57 -12.97
C ARG A 89 -4.24 15.05 -13.07
N VAL A 90 -5.40 14.40 -13.00
CA VAL A 90 -5.51 12.96 -13.14
C VAL A 90 -5.04 12.58 -14.53
N LYS A 91 -4.14 11.60 -14.61
CA LYS A 91 -3.70 11.07 -15.89
C LYS A 91 -4.86 10.36 -16.59
N GLU A 92 -5.26 10.90 -17.74
CA GLU A 92 -6.25 10.27 -18.60
C GLU A 92 -5.63 9.18 -19.47
N PHE A 93 -6.41 8.15 -19.77
CA PHE A 93 -6.05 7.09 -20.69
C PHE A 93 -7.04 7.11 -21.86
N ALA A 94 -6.53 7.29 -23.07
CA ALA A 94 -7.37 7.33 -24.26
C ALA A 94 -8.03 5.96 -24.52
N PRO A 95 -9.30 5.94 -24.96
CA PRO A 95 -9.97 4.70 -25.34
C PRO A 95 -9.31 4.07 -26.58
N PRO A 96 -9.50 2.76 -26.84
CA PRO A 96 -9.03 2.12 -28.07
C PRO A 96 -9.55 2.86 -29.31
N VAL A 97 -8.64 3.26 -30.21
CA VAL A 97 -9.00 3.94 -31.46
C VAL A 97 -8.98 2.95 -32.61
N HIS A 98 -10.07 2.88 -33.37
CA HIS A 98 -10.14 2.03 -34.55
C HIS A 98 -9.06 2.43 -35.59
N PRO A 99 -8.35 1.49 -36.25
CA PRO A 99 -7.20 1.79 -37.10
C PRO A 99 -7.41 2.87 -38.16
N ASN A 100 -8.61 2.93 -38.76
CA ASN A 100 -8.96 3.94 -39.76
C ASN A 100 -8.92 5.38 -39.22
N TYR A 101 -9.14 5.58 -37.92
CA TYR A 101 -9.14 6.90 -37.27
C TYR A 101 -7.82 7.18 -36.52
N ALA A 102 -6.99 6.16 -36.28
CA ALA A 102 -5.72 6.28 -35.56
C ALA A 102 -4.70 7.18 -36.27
N ASN A 103 -4.74 7.23 -37.61
CA ASN A 103 -3.85 8.08 -38.41
C ASN A 103 -4.18 9.58 -38.32
N HIS A 104 -5.41 9.95 -37.96
CA HIS A 104 -5.81 11.35 -37.76
C HIS A 104 -5.41 11.86 -36.36
N ALA A 105 -5.43 10.99 -35.34
CA ALA A 105 -5.12 11.34 -33.96
C ALA A 105 -3.62 11.56 -33.67
N ARG A 106 -2.70 11.08 -34.53
CA ARG A 106 -1.24 11.27 -34.38
C ARG A 106 -0.69 12.53 -35.06
N ARG A 107 -1.52 13.31 -35.76
CA ARG A 107 -1.10 14.46 -36.58
C ARG A 107 -1.53 15.82 -35.99
N GLN A 108 -2.10 15.82 -34.79
CA GLN A 108 -2.38 17.01 -33.97
C GLN A 108 -1.54 16.92 -32.70
#